data_AF-A0A8T9CJX8-F1
#
_entry.id   AF-A0A8T9CJX8-F1
#
_cell.length_a   1.000
_cell.length_b   1.000
_cell.length_c   1.000
_cell.angle_alpha   90.00
_cell.angle_beta   90.00
_cell.angle_gamma   90.00
#
_symmetry.space_group_name_H-M   'P 1'
#
loop_
_entity.id
_entity.type
_entity.pdbx_description
1 polymer ?
#
loop_
_entity_poly.entity_id
_entity_poly.type
_entity_poly.pdbx_seq_one_letter_code
_entity_poly.pdbx_strand_id
1 'polypeptide(L)'
;VDYESVRIIELSQKITELIEVVYNRRVDRSSFNYSRFMMHLKYFSSRVLCNEKIKQKNIGDIYEQFLEKDFQLQRAIHEIERYLYATFKYDLILEEKLYLSIRIKVLMD
;
A
#
# COMPACT_ATOMS: atom_id res chain seq x y z
N VAL A 1 -1.02 -6.36 23.91
CA VAL A 1 -0.94 -5.63 22.63
C VAL A 1 -1.84 -4.41 22.79
N ASP A 2 -1.33 -3.20 22.62
CA ASP A 2 -2.20 -2.02 22.67
C ASP A 2 -3.17 -2.01 21.47
N TYR A 3 -4.33 -1.39 21.64
CA TYR A 3 -5.41 -1.37 20.65
C TYR A 3 -4.98 -0.77 19.31
N GLU A 4 -4.09 0.22 19.33
CA GLU A 4 -3.55 0.84 18.13
C GLU A 4 -2.70 -0.14 17.31
N SER A 5 -1.85 -0.92 17.98
CA SER A 5 -1.03 -1.95 17.34
C SER A 5 -1.90 -3.01 16.64
N VAL A 6 -3.05 -3.37 17.22
CA VAL A 6 -4.00 -4.29 16.58
C VAL A 6 -4.54 -3.69 15.29
N ARG A 7 -5.04 -2.44 15.32
CA ARG A 7 -5.58 -1.78 14.11
C ARG A 7 -4.53 -1.58 13.02
N ILE A 8 -3.28 -1.29 13.40
CA ILE A 8 -2.16 -1.18 12.46
C ILE A 8 -1.95 -2.52 11.73
N ILE A 9 -1.97 -3.63 12.48
CA ILE A 9 -1.83 -4.98 11.92
C ILE A 9 -3.01 -5.30 11.01
N GLU A 10 -4.24 -5.05 11.44
CA GLU A 10 -5.45 -5.30 10.66
C GLU A 10 -5.46 -4.52 9.34
N LEU A 11 -5.10 -3.24 9.37
CA LEU A 11 -5.00 -2.43 8.15
C LEU A 11 -3.89 -2.96 7.21
N SER A 12 -2.73 -3.31 7.76
CA SER A 12 -1.62 -3.86 6.98
C SER A 12 -2.00 -5.20 6.33
N GLN A 13 -2.72 -6.05 7.05
CA GLN A 13 -3.25 -7.31 6.54
C GLN A 13 -4.31 -7.07 5.47
N LYS A 14 -5.21 -6.10 5.68
CA LYS A 14 -6.25 -5.78 4.72
C LYS A 14 -5.70 -5.28 3.39
N ILE A 15 -4.68 -4.43 3.43
CA ILE A 15 -3.96 -3.99 2.23
C ILE A 15 -3.32 -5.18 1.53
N THR A 16 -2.65 -6.06 2.27
CA THR A 16 -2.07 -7.29 1.70
C THR A 16 -3.13 -8.15 1.01
N GLU A 17 -4.29 -8.36 1.64
CA GLU A 17 -5.40 -9.13 1.05
C GLU A 17 -5.93 -8.52 -0.26
N LEU A 18 -6.07 -7.19 -0.32
CA LEU A 18 -6.50 -6.51 -1.55
C LEU A 18 -5.54 -6.79 -2.70
N ILE A 19 -4.24 -6.75 -2.43
CA ILE A 19 -3.20 -7.07 -3.41
C ILE A 19 -3.31 -8.55 -3.82
N GLU A 20 -3.42 -9.48 -2.87
CA GLU A 20 -3.58 -10.92 -3.17
C GLU A 20 -4.82 -11.21 -4.03
N VAL A 21 -5.93 -10.50 -3.78
CA VAL A 21 -7.17 -10.62 -4.58
C VAL A 21 -6.96 -10.12 -6.01
N VAL A 22 -6.32 -8.97 -6.20
CA VAL A 22 -6.06 -8.42 -7.54
C VAL A 22 -5.07 -9.28 -8.33
N TYR A 23 -4.08 -9.85 -7.66
CA TYR A 23 -3.09 -10.72 -8.26
C TYR A 23 -3.53 -12.18 -8.42
N ASN A 24 -4.65 -12.57 -7.78
CA ASN A 24 -5.10 -13.95 -7.68
C ASN A 24 -3.99 -14.91 -7.22
N ARG A 25 -3.15 -14.45 -6.29
CA ARG A 25 -1.96 -15.15 -5.77
C ARG A 25 -1.74 -14.75 -4.32
N ARG A 26 -1.25 -15.68 -3.51
CA ARG A 26 -0.81 -15.40 -2.13
C ARG A 26 0.64 -14.90 -2.11
N VAL A 27 0.90 -13.92 -1.26
CA VAL A 27 2.27 -13.46 -1.00
C VAL A 27 3.02 -14.50 -0.16
N ASP A 28 4.31 -14.68 -0.44
CA ASP A 28 5.19 -15.49 0.40
C ASP A 28 5.49 -14.73 1.69
N ARG A 29 4.74 -15.08 2.75
CA ARG A 29 4.85 -14.45 4.07
C ARG A 29 6.16 -14.79 4.80
N SER A 30 6.93 -15.76 4.33
CA SER A 30 8.25 -16.08 4.86
C SER A 30 9.38 -15.28 4.20
N SER A 31 9.10 -14.62 3.08
CA SER A 31 10.10 -13.88 2.31
C SER A 31 10.58 -12.60 3.00
N PHE A 32 11.83 -12.23 2.71
CA PHE A 32 12.38 -10.94 3.12
C PHE A 32 11.61 -9.77 2.52
N ASN A 33 11.11 -9.91 1.29
CA ASN A 33 10.32 -8.88 0.61
C ASN A 33 9.01 -8.61 1.35
N TYR A 34 8.32 -9.65 1.83
CA TYR A 34 7.13 -9.49 2.66
C TYR A 34 7.44 -8.81 3.99
N SER A 35 8.51 -9.21 4.68
CA SER A 35 8.92 -8.56 5.94
C SER A 35 9.19 -7.06 5.76
N ARG A 36 9.92 -6.68 4.70
CA ARG A 36 10.16 -5.26 4.32
C ARG A 36 8.86 -4.53 4.00
N PHE A 37 7.94 -5.19 3.29
CA PHE A 37 6.64 -4.61 2.95
C PHE A 37 5.80 -4.34 4.19
N MET A 38 5.70 -5.31 5.10
CA MET A 38 4.98 -5.16 6.37
C MET A 38 5.59 -4.08 7.27
N MET A 39 6.91 -3.92 7.26
CA MET A 39 7.56 -2.81 7.97
C MET A 39 7.08 -1.47 7.43
N HIS A 40 7.02 -1.30 6.11
CA HIS A 40 6.47 -0.07 5.51
C HIS A 40 4.99 0.11 5.86
N LEU A 41 4.17 -0.94 5.71
CA LEU A 41 2.75 -0.88 6.04
C LEU A 41 2.49 -0.53 7.50
N LYS A 42 3.37 -0.92 8.44
CA LYS A 42 3.24 -0.52 9.84
C LYS A 42 3.26 1.00 10.00
N TYR A 43 4.25 1.68 9.42
CA TYR A 43 4.35 3.14 9.49
C TYR A 43 3.25 3.82 8.67
N PHE A 44 2.98 3.30 7.47
CA PHE A 44 1.91 3.81 6.63
C PHE A 44 0.54 3.74 7.33
N SER A 45 0.18 2.57 7.89
CA SER A 45 -1.06 2.35 8.62
C SER A 45 -1.18 3.24 9.85
N SER A 46 -0.09 3.44 10.59
CA SER A 46 -0.08 4.38 11.73
C SER A 46 -0.47 5.80 11.29
N ARG A 47 0.05 6.27 10.15
CA ARG A 47 -0.27 7.61 9.61
C ARG A 47 -1.72 7.70 9.14
N VAL A 48 -2.23 6.66 8.47
CA VAL A 48 -3.63 6.59 8.03
C VAL A 48 -4.58 6.67 9.24
N LEU A 49 -4.31 5.88 10.29
CA LEU A 49 -5.15 5.85 11.49
C LEU A 49 -5.14 7.17 12.27
N CYS A 50 -4.02 7.90 12.24
CA CYS A 50 -3.92 9.25 12.80
C CYS A 50 -4.42 10.35 11.86
N ASN A 51 -4.86 10.00 10.64
CA ASN A 51 -5.19 10.92 9.56
C ASN A 51 -4.09 11.98 9.31
N GLU A 52 -2.83 11.56 9.41
CA GLU A 52 -1.68 12.42 9.22
C GLU A 52 -1.49 12.72 7.73
N LYS A 53 -1.73 13.98 7.35
CA LYS A 53 -1.53 14.46 5.98
C LYS A 53 -0.08 14.87 5.79
N ILE A 54 0.61 14.17 4.89
CA ILE A 54 1.96 14.52 4.48
C ILE A 54 1.88 15.48 3.29
N LYS A 55 2.77 16.47 3.25
CA LYS A 55 2.93 17.33 2.08
C LYS A 55 3.52 16.53 0.93
N GLN A 56 2.75 16.44 -0.15
CA GLN A 56 3.23 15.88 -1.40
C GLN A 56 4.42 16.70 -1.94
N LYS A 57 5.51 16.01 -2.27
CA LYS A 57 6.62 16.58 -3.05
C LYS A 57 6.32 16.40 -4.53
N ASN A 58 6.88 17.29 -5.33
CA ASN A 58 6.85 17.14 -6.77
C ASN A 58 7.80 16.01 -7.17
N ILE A 59 7.24 14.92 -7.71
CA ILE A 59 8.00 13.78 -8.25
C ILE A 59 7.94 13.71 -9.79
N GLY A 60 7.47 14.76 -10.45
CA GLY A 60 7.22 14.77 -11.89
C GLY A 60 6.28 13.63 -12.32
N ASP A 61 6.53 13.09 -13.52
CA ASP A 61 5.71 12.04 -14.12
C ASP A 61 6.21 10.62 -13.80
N ILE A 62 7.07 10.47 -12.76
CA ILE A 62 7.73 9.19 -12.44
C ILE A 62 6.70 8.11 -12.12
N TYR A 63 5.61 8.47 -11.43
CA TYR A 63 4.57 7.51 -11.06
C TYR A 63 3.83 6.99 -12.29
N GLU A 64 3.44 7.89 -13.18
CA GLU A 64 2.75 7.59 -14.43
C GLU A 64 3.60 6.69 -15.32
N GLN A 65 4.90 7.01 -15.47
CA GLN A 65 5.85 6.20 -16.23
C GLN A 65 6.09 4.82 -15.59
N PHE A 66 6.17 4.75 -14.25
CA PHE A 66 6.38 3.47 -13.56
C PHE A 66 5.22 2.49 -13.75
N LEU A 67 4.00 3.02 -13.81
CA LEU A 67 2.80 2.21 -14.03
C LEU A 67 2.49 1.97 -15.50
N GLU A 68 3.20 2.61 -16.43
CA GLU A 68 2.91 2.54 -17.86
C GLU A 68 2.98 1.07 -18.33
N LYS A 69 1.80 0.49 -18.59
CA LYS A 69 1.52 -0.89 -19.05
C LYS A 69 1.36 -1.97 -17.98
N ASP A 70 1.48 -1.66 -16.69
CA ASP A 70 1.22 -2.62 -15.61
C ASP A 70 -0.21 -2.50 -15.06
N PHE A 71 -1.20 -2.97 -15.83
CA PHE A 71 -2.62 -2.83 -15.48
C PHE A 71 -3.01 -3.52 -14.17
N GLN A 72 -2.32 -4.61 -13.81
CA GLN A 72 -2.59 -5.33 -12.58
C GLN A 72 -2.11 -4.53 -11.36
N LEU A 73 -0.92 -3.94 -11.46
CA LEU A 73 -0.41 -3.04 -10.44
C LEU A 73 -1.26 -1.77 -10.30
N GLN A 74 -1.66 -1.16 -11.42
CA GLN A 74 -2.61 -0.03 -11.42
C GLN A 74 -3.90 -0.38 -10.68
N ARG A 75 -4.48 -1.56 -10.96
CA ARG A 75 -5.68 -2.04 -10.27
C ARG A 75 -5.45 -2.26 -8.78
N ALA A 76 -4.31 -2.81 -8.38
CA ALA A 76 -3.99 -3.04 -6.97
C ALA A 76 -3.91 -1.73 -6.19
N ILE A 77 -3.22 -0.72 -6.74
CA ILE A 77 -3.17 0.62 -6.14
C ILE A 77 -4.57 1.24 -6.08
N HIS A 78 -5.35 1.15 -7.15
CA HIS A 78 -6.70 1.71 -7.17
C HIS A 78 -7.62 1.08 -6.10
N GLU A 79 -7.58 -0.23 -5.91
CA GLU A 79 -8.36 -0.91 -4.86
C GLU A 79 -7.93 -0.50 -3.45
N ILE A 80 -6.63 -0.31 -3.22
CA ILE A 80 -6.10 0.21 -1.95
C ILE A 80 -6.61 1.64 -1.71
N GLU A 81 -6.50 2.53 -2.70
CA GLU A 81 -6.99 3.90 -2.62
C GLU A 81 -8.48 3.96 -2.30
N ARG A 82 -9.29 3.17 -3.03
CA ARG A 82 -10.74 3.12 -2.83
C ARG A 82 -11.09 2.67 -1.41
N TYR A 83 -10.41 1.63 -0.91
CA TYR A 83 -10.62 1.13 0.44
C TYR A 83 -10.25 2.18 1.50
N LEU A 84 -9.11 2.84 1.35
CA LEU A 84 -8.62 3.83 2.31
C LEU A 84 -9.51 5.07 2.36
N TYR A 85 -9.96 5.56 1.21
CA TYR A 85 -10.88 6.69 1.13
C TYR A 85 -12.25 6.33 1.71
N ALA A 86 -12.79 5.16 1.37
CA ALA A 86 -14.10 4.73 1.86
C ALA A 86 -14.13 4.56 3.39
N THR A 87 -13.07 3.99 3.96
CA THR A 87 -13.02 3.59 5.37
C THR A 87 -12.48 4.68 6.29
N PHE A 88 -11.45 5.41 5.84
CA PHE A 88 -10.71 6.36 6.68
C PHE A 88 -10.77 7.81 6.19
N LYS A 89 -11.38 8.08 5.02
CA LYS A 89 -11.32 9.39 4.33
C LYS A 89 -9.87 9.85 4.09
N TYR A 90 -8.99 8.88 3.81
CA TYR A 90 -7.58 9.12 3.57
C TYR A 90 -7.26 9.10 2.08
N ASP A 91 -6.71 10.20 1.57
CA ASP A 91 -6.25 10.34 0.18
C ASP A 91 -4.77 9.93 0.07
N LEU A 92 -4.46 8.99 -0.81
CA LEU A 92 -3.09 8.57 -1.06
C LEU A 92 -2.36 9.62 -1.90
N ILE A 93 -1.28 10.18 -1.35
CA ILE A 93 -0.38 11.05 -2.10
C ILE A 93 0.44 10.26 -3.12
N LEU A 94 0.84 10.93 -4.19
CA LEU A 94 1.50 10.30 -5.33
C LEU A 94 2.80 9.55 -4.95
N GLU A 95 3.57 10.05 -3.99
CA GLU A 95 4.79 9.36 -3.54
C GLU A 95 4.50 8.04 -2.81
N GLU A 96 3.42 8.00 -2.02
CA GLU A 96 3.02 6.76 -1.33
C GLU A 96 2.44 5.76 -2.33
N LYS A 97 1.71 6.24 -3.36
CA LYS A 97 1.31 5.38 -4.48
C LYS A 97 2.53 4.78 -5.16
N LEU A 98 3.54 5.58 -5.52
CA LEU A 98 4.77 5.10 -6.15
C LEU A 98 5.51 4.09 -5.26
N TYR A 99 5.66 4.39 -3.96
CA TYR A 99 6.33 3.49 -3.03
C TYR A 99 5.62 2.14 -2.93
N LEU A 100 4.29 2.16 -2.75
CA LEU A 100 3.48 0.95 -2.75
C LEU A 100 3.60 0.20 -4.07
N SER A 101 3.57 0.90 -5.20
CA SER A 101 3.73 0.29 -6.53
C SER A 101 5.04 -0.48 -6.65
N ILE A 102 6.16 0.13 -6.24
CA ILE A 102 7.48 -0.51 -6.25
C ILE A 102 7.51 -1.75 -5.35
N ARG A 103 6.94 -1.65 -4.15
CA ARG A 103 6.94 -2.77 -3.20
C ARG A 103 6.02 -3.91 -3.61
N ILE A 104 4.86 -3.60 -4.17
CA ILE A 104 3.91 -4.61 -4.68
C ILE A 104 4.55 -5.36 -5.84
N LYS A 105 5.22 -4.67 -6.77
CA LYS A 105 5.94 -5.32 -7.87
C LYS A 105 6.97 -6.33 -7.36
N VAL A 106 7.85 -5.91 -6.44
CA VAL A 106 8.86 -6.78 -5.81
C VAL A 106 8.24 -7.92 -4.97
N LEU A 107 7.03 -7.74 -4.46
CA LEU A 107 6.32 -8.76 -3.68
C LEU A 107 5.67 -9.83 -4.57
N MET A 108 5.30 -9.45 -5.79
CA MET A 108 4.52 -10.29 -6.71
C MET A 108 5.34 -10.89 -7.86
N ASP A 109 6.53 -10.36 -8.13
CA ASP A 109 7.57 -11.00 -8.95
C ASP A 109 8.14 -12.24 -8.22
#